data_AF-A4BLK6-F1
#
_entry.id   AF-A4BLK6-F1
#
_cell.length_a   1.000
_cell.length_b   1.000
_cell.length_c   1.000
_cell.angle_alpha   90.00
_cell.angle_beta   90.00
_cell.angle_gamma   90.00
#
_symmetry.space_group_name_H-M   'P 1'
#
loop_
_entity.id
_entity.type
_entity.pdbx_description
1 polymer ?
#
loop_
_entity_poly.entity_id
_entity_poly.type
_entity_poly.pdbx_seq_one_letter_code
_entity_poly.pdbx_strand_id
1 'polypeptide(L)' 'MLLARLEFEERVRGDHHIFIRDGATEIINLQPKGKKAKPYPVRQVRDILVKYRLGESDVD' A
#
# COMPACT_ATOMS: atom_id res chain seq x y z
N MET A 1 2.39 -7.10 -7.39
CA MET A 1 1.83 -6.82 -6.04
C MET A 1 0.61 -5.90 -6.19
N LEU A 2 -0.39 -5.93 -5.29
CA LEU A 2 -1.62 -5.12 -5.41
C LEU A 2 -1.35 -3.62 -5.52
N LEU A 3 -0.47 -3.06 -4.68
CA LEU A 3 -0.19 -1.62 -4.67
C LEU A 3 0.35 -1.10 -6.00
N ALA A 4 1.18 -1.88 -6.70
CA ALA A 4 1.66 -1.52 -8.04
C ALA A 4 0.52 -1.42 -9.08
N ARG A 5 -0.54 -2.24 -8.96
CA ARG A 5 -1.73 -2.13 -9.83
C ARG A 5 -2.58 -0.91 -9.51
N LEU A 6 -2.48 -0.43 -8.28
CA LEU A 6 -3.07 0.81 -7.82
C LEU A 6 -2.06 1.95 -7.93
N GLU A 7 -1.16 1.91 -8.92
CA GLU A 7 -0.26 3.01 -9.30
C GLU A 7 0.57 3.58 -8.15
N PHE A 8 0.84 2.77 -7.11
CA PHE A 8 1.87 3.12 -6.15
C PHE A 8 3.25 2.80 -6.74
N GLU A 9 4.14 3.78 -6.71
CA GLU A 9 5.56 3.61 -6.94
C GLU A 9 6.21 2.95 -5.72
N GLU A 10 7.06 1.97 -5.97
CA GLU A 10 7.79 1.25 -4.94
C GLU A 10 9.26 1.72 -4.89
N ARG A 11 9.74 2.05 -3.70
CA ARG A 11 11.14 2.30 -3.39
C ARG A 11 11.62 1.33 -2.33
N VAL A 12 12.69 0.61 -2.62
CA VAL A 12 13.27 -0.38 -1.70
C VAL A 12 14.53 0.19 -1.06
N ARG A 13 14.62 0.10 0.27
CA ARG A 13 15.82 0.46 1.05
C ARG A 13 16.11 -0.63 2.07
N GLY A 14 17.05 -1.50 1.74
CA GLY A 14 17.32 -2.71 2.53
C GLY A 14 16.13 -3.67 2.44
N ASP A 15 15.58 -4.08 3.59
CA ASP A 15 14.35 -4.87 3.68
C ASP A 15 13.08 -4.01 3.63
N HIS A 16 13.18 -2.69 3.72
CA HIS A 16 11.99 -1.82 3.75
C HIS A 16 11.48 -1.54 2.33
N HIS A 17 10.18 -1.75 2.12
CA HIS A 17 9.46 -1.40 0.92
C HIS A 17 8.59 -0.16 1.19
N ILE A 18 8.88 0.93 0.50
CA ILE A 18 8.18 2.21 0.63
C ILE A 18 7.31 2.40 -0.60
N PHE A 19 6.02 2.64 -0.39
CA PHE A 19 5.06 2.91 -1.47
C PHE A 19 4.55 4.34 -1.38
N ILE A 20 4.58 5.02 -2.53
CA ILE A 20 4.07 6.39 -2.71
C ILE A 20 3.17 6.42 -3.95
N ARG A 21 2.12 7.23 -3.95
CA ARG A 21 1.23 7.41 -5.10
C ARG A 21 0.94 8.90 -5.27
N ASP A 22 0.96 9.38 -6.49
CA ASP A 22 0.55 10.76 -6.77
C ASP A 22 -0.95 10.96 -6.44
N GLY A 23 -1.26 12.07 -5.77
CA GLY A 23 -2.60 12.33 -5.21
C GLY A 23 -2.90 11.63 -3.88
N ALA A 24 -2.01 10.78 -3.34
CA ALA A 24 -2.09 10.25 -1.99
C ALA A 24 -1.04 10.91 -1.08
N THR A 25 -1.45 11.41 0.08
CA THR A 25 -0.54 12.10 1.02
C THR A 25 0.21 11.10 1.91
N GLU A 26 -0.37 9.92 2.12
CA GLU A 26 0.18 8.87 2.95
C GLU A 26 1.28 8.06 2.25
N ILE A 27 2.40 7.87 2.95
CA ILE A 27 3.47 6.95 2.57
C ILE A 27 3.24 5.61 3.29
N ILE A 28 3.28 4.50 2.55
CA ILE A 28 3.19 3.16 3.14
C ILE A 28 4.60 2.61 3.29
N ASN A 29 5.00 2.27 4.51
CA ASN A 29 6.29 1.62 4.77
C ASN A 29 6.05 0.19 5.25
N LEU A 30 6.40 -0.78 4.42
CA LEU A 30 6.28 -2.20 4.71
C LEU A 30 7.66 -2.78 4.99
N GLN A 31 7.89 -3.20 6.23
CA GLN A 31 9.04 -4.03 6.59
C GLN A 31 8.58 -5.50 6.66
N PRO A 32 9.15 -6.42 5.85
CA PRO A 32 8.88 -7.84 5.95
C PRO A 32 9.50 -8.39 7.24
N LYS A 33 8.66 -8.76 8.22
CA LYS A 33 9.08 -9.56 9.38
C LYS A 33 8.59 -11.00 9.23
N GLY A 34 9.43 -11.86 8.66
CA GLY A 34 9.12 -13.27 8.43
C GLY A 34 8.08 -13.49 7.32
N LYS A 35 7.36 -14.62 7.36
CA LYS A 35 6.42 -15.03 6.29
C LYS A 35 4.99 -14.49 6.43
N LYS A 36 4.67 -13.72 7.48
CA LYS A 36 3.32 -13.20 7.74
C LYS A 36 3.37 -11.71 8.04
N ALA A 37 2.58 -10.93 7.31
CA ALA A 37 2.36 -9.53 7.65
C ALA A 37 1.68 -9.44 9.02
N LYS A 38 2.17 -8.56 9.91
CA LYS A 38 1.45 -8.23 11.14
C LYS A 38 0.11 -7.55 10.78
N PRO A 39 -0.90 -7.54 11.68
CA PRO A 39 -2.19 -6.89 11.41
C PRO A 39 -2.08 -5.40 11.08
N TYR A 40 -1.07 -4.72 11.62
CA TYR A 40 -0.87 -3.28 11.48
C TYR A 40 -0.62 -2.82 10.02
N PRO A 41 0.34 -3.41 9.27
CA PRO A 41 0.52 -3.10 7.85
C PRO A 41 -0.74 -3.26 6.99
N VAL A 42 -1.53 -4.32 7.23
CA VAL A 42 -2.75 -4.58 6.46
C VAL A 42 -3.79 -3.50 6.72
N ARG A 43 -3.94 -3.07 7.98
CA ARG A 43 -4.84 -1.97 8.34
C ARG A 43 -4.43 -0.66 7.69
N GLN A 44 -3.14 -0.32 7.70
CA GLN A 44 -2.64 0.91 7.07
C GLN A 44 -2.91 0.93 5.57
N VAL A 45 -2.65 -0.18 4.88
CA VAL A 45 -2.97 -0.31 3.44
C VAL A 45 -4.48 -0.13 3.24
N ARG A 46 -5.32 -0.84 3.99
CA ARG A 46 -6.79 -0.75 3.86
C ARG A 46 -7.31 0.67 4.08
N ASP A 47 -6.83 1.36 5.11
CA ASP A 47 -7.32 2.69 5.46
C ASP A 47 -6.98 3.71 4.35
N ILE A 48 -5.84 3.55 3.66
CA ILE A 48 -5.48 4.34 2.48
C ILE A 48 -6.37 4.01 1.29
N LEU A 49 -6.63 2.72 1.02
CA LEU A 49 -7.52 2.31 -0.06
C LEU A 49 -8.92 2.91 0.10
N VAL A 50 -9.47 2.86 1.32
CA VAL A 50 -10.79 3.43 1.63
C VAL A 50 -10.77 4.95 1.52
N LYS A 51 -9.76 5.63 2.09
CA LYS A 51 -9.65 7.09 2.06
C LYS A 51 -9.63 7.65 0.64
N TYR A 52 -8.92 6.96 -0.26
CA TYR A 52 -8.74 7.40 -1.65
C TYR A 52 -9.64 6.66 -2.65
N ARG A 53 -10.58 5.84 -2.17
CA ARG A 53 -11.48 4.99 -2.98
C ARG A 53 -10.74 4.18 -4.05
N LEU A 54 -9.54 3.70 -3.71
CA LEU A 54 -8.69 2.95 -4.62
C LEU A 54 -9.17 1.51 -4.69
N GLY A 55 -9.57 1.07 -5.89
CA GLY A 55 -10.08 -0.28 -6.12
C GLY A 55 -11.61 -0.38 -6.18
N GLU A 56 -12.33 0.74 -6.13
CA GLU A 56 -13.68 0.82 -6.71
C GLU A 56 -13.50 0.76 -8.25
N SER A 57 -13.50 -0.44 -8.81
CA SER A 57 -13.89 -0.60 -10.20
C SER A 57 -15.39 -0.37 -10.25
N ASP A 58 -15.84 0.58 -11.07
CA ASP A 58 -17.25 0.69 -11.45
C ASP A 58 -17.72 -0.72 -11.84
N VAL A 59 -18.48 -1.33 -10.94
CA VAL A 59 -19.29 -2.51 -11.23
C VAL A 59 -20.59 -1.96 -11.80
N ASP A 60 -20.53 -1.61 -13.08
CA ASP A 60 -21.73 -1.58 -13.92
C ASP A 60 -22.20 -3.03 -14.20
#